data_AF-A0A523Q1M5-F1
#
_entry.id   AF-A0A523Q1M5-F1
#
_cell.length_a   1.000
_cell.length_b   1.000
_cell.length_c   1.000
_cell.angle_alpha   90.00
_cell.angle_beta   90.00
_cell.angle_gamma   90.00
#
_symmetry.space_group_name_H-M   'P 1'
#
loop_
_entity.id
_entity.type
_entity.pdbx_description
1 polymer ?
#
loop_
_entity_poly.entity_id
_entity_poly.type
_entity_poly.pdbx_seq_one_letter_code
_entity_poly.pdbx_strand_id
1 'polypeptide(L)'
;MKKTLLLSALLSAFVASTHAGPGHHSDIDHLMSQEMAADNIFRVYFPDEATGRKAAITFHDQMLESHWKAGYVVMQLDAEDIAKLRAFNFRIERDAAFIAKRNDFLSRLRAAGTPNLLGGAAAQRAASGDVSTQSIPGYACYETVEETFTAAAGFTTTYPNLAEWKDVGDSWQKTQGLGGYDMKVLKLTNKSTTGPNGAAKPILFVNSAIHAREYTTAALTLAFARELLQGYGSNADATWILDHHEVHLMLHTNPDGRKKAETGLLWRKNTNQNYCGATSNSRGADLNRNFSFSWNSTGGSGSSGSACAETYRGPSAGSEPETQAIEGYVRSLWPDRRGPAKTDAAPADTSGIHLDIHSYSELVLWPWGDTKTVAPNGTALQTLGRKFAFFNGYLPEQSIGLYATDGTSDSVSYGELGVAAFTFELGTSFFQSCTTYESTIKPKNLPALMYAAKVVRTPYQTPAGPEITALKLNNKAATVGVTAGTPVTINATAVDTRFSTRKGTEPSQAIAAGEFYVDTPPWMPGATAQAMTPNDGSFNATTEVAKGTINTTGLSVGKHMVFVRGKDAAGNWGPVSASFLIIK
;
A
#
# COMPACT_ATOMS: atom_id res chain seq x y z
N MET A 1 -34.74 -1.64 48.48
CA MET A 1 -35.33 -2.98 48.73
C MET A 1 -35.84 -3.54 47.41
N LYS A 2 -35.40 -4.78 47.10
CA LYS A 2 -35.96 -5.79 46.16
C LYS A 2 -35.96 -5.45 44.64
N LYS A 3 -35.11 -6.07 43.81
CA LYS A 3 -35.17 -7.44 43.20
C LYS A 3 -36.20 -7.47 42.03
N THR A 4 -35.98 -7.91 40.77
CA THR A 4 -35.12 -8.98 40.21
C THR A 4 -35.15 -8.97 38.65
N LEU A 5 -34.05 -9.40 38.01
CA LEU A 5 -33.84 -10.07 36.70
C LEU A 5 -34.49 -9.58 35.37
N LEU A 6 -33.66 -9.42 34.33
CA LEU A 6 -33.60 -10.43 33.25
C LEU A 6 -32.29 -10.36 32.44
N LEU A 7 -31.63 -11.50 32.44
CA LEU A 7 -30.50 -11.94 31.62
C LEU A 7 -31.01 -12.15 30.18
N SER A 8 -30.35 -11.60 29.17
CA SER A 8 -30.53 -12.04 27.78
C SER A 8 -29.16 -12.27 27.15
N ALA A 9 -28.97 -13.52 26.75
CA ALA A 9 -27.72 -14.13 26.32
C ALA A 9 -27.27 -13.61 24.95
N LEU A 10 -25.96 -13.36 24.82
CA LEU A 10 -25.28 -13.29 23.53
C LEU A 10 -25.28 -14.69 22.91
N LEU A 11 -25.96 -14.85 21.77
CA LEU A 11 -25.81 -15.99 20.88
C LEU A 11 -24.96 -15.53 19.69
N SER A 12 -23.65 -15.56 19.86
CA SER A 12 -22.70 -15.44 18.74
C SER A 12 -22.56 -16.83 18.12
N ALA A 13 -23.08 -17.02 16.91
CA ALA A 13 -22.87 -18.24 16.15
C ALA A 13 -21.38 -18.36 15.78
N PHE A 14 -20.66 -19.21 16.51
CA PHE A 14 -19.30 -19.62 16.17
C PHE A 14 -19.37 -20.67 15.06
N VAL A 15 -18.95 -20.30 13.86
CA VAL A 15 -18.46 -21.30 12.89
C VAL A 15 -17.01 -21.57 13.23
N ALA A 16 -16.78 -22.56 14.09
CA ALA A 16 -15.45 -23.10 14.34
C ALA A 16 -15.04 -23.94 13.12
N SER A 17 -14.13 -23.42 12.30
CA SER A 17 -13.39 -24.26 11.35
C SER A 17 -12.40 -25.11 12.13
N THR A 18 -12.70 -26.39 12.24
CA THR A 18 -11.81 -27.42 12.79
C THR A 18 -10.74 -27.82 11.76
N HIS A 19 -9.62 -28.34 12.28
CA HIS A 19 -8.53 -29.10 11.62
C HIS A 19 -7.21 -28.36 11.36
N ALA A 20 -6.36 -28.28 12.40
CA ALA A 20 -4.91 -28.37 12.21
C ALA A 20 -4.48 -29.80 12.57
N GLY A 21 -4.17 -30.62 11.56
CA GLY A 21 -3.73 -32.01 11.76
C GLY A 21 -2.28 -32.11 12.28
N PRO A 22 -1.89 -33.23 12.90
CA PRO A 22 -0.56 -33.45 13.51
C PRO A 22 0.63 -33.48 12.53
N GLY A 23 0.43 -33.24 11.23
CA GLY A 23 1.47 -33.26 10.19
C GLY A 23 2.18 -31.91 9.92
N HIS A 24 1.71 -30.80 10.48
CA HIS A 24 2.25 -29.47 10.15
C HIS A 24 3.56 -29.10 10.88
N HIS A 25 3.83 -29.71 12.04
CA HIS A 25 5.04 -29.39 12.83
C HIS A 25 6.33 -29.98 12.22
N SER A 26 6.28 -31.20 11.67
CA SER A 26 7.45 -31.84 11.05
C SER A 26 7.88 -31.19 9.74
N ASP A 27 6.94 -30.58 9.00
CA ASP A 27 7.23 -29.82 7.77
C ASP A 27 8.03 -28.54 8.08
N ILE A 28 7.64 -27.76 9.10
CA ILE A 28 8.36 -26.50 9.41
C ILE A 28 9.80 -26.75 9.86
N ASP A 29 10.06 -27.76 10.69
CA ASP A 29 11.43 -28.05 11.12
C ASP A 29 12.34 -28.43 9.94
N HIS A 30 11.81 -29.15 8.96
CA HIS A 30 12.50 -29.45 7.73
C HIS A 30 12.81 -28.17 6.92
N LEU A 31 11.80 -27.32 6.71
CA LEU A 31 11.93 -26.05 5.99
C LEU A 31 12.91 -25.07 6.67
N MET A 32 12.89 -24.99 8.00
CA MET A 32 13.88 -24.21 8.77
C MET A 32 15.29 -24.76 8.59
N SER A 33 15.43 -26.09 8.53
CA SER A 33 16.75 -26.71 8.32
C SER A 33 17.28 -26.44 6.91
N GLN A 34 16.41 -26.41 5.90
CA GLN A 34 16.77 -25.97 4.54
C GLN A 34 17.23 -24.50 4.52
N GLU A 35 16.50 -23.60 5.20
CA GLU A 35 16.86 -22.18 5.31
C GLU A 35 18.21 -22.00 6.01
N MET A 36 18.46 -22.71 7.12
CA MET A 36 19.73 -22.64 7.85
C MET A 36 20.91 -23.19 7.04
N ALA A 37 20.67 -24.12 6.11
CA ALA A 37 21.69 -24.71 5.25
C ALA A 37 22.18 -23.76 4.14
N ALA A 38 21.41 -22.72 3.79
CA ALA A 38 21.82 -21.72 2.82
C ALA A 38 22.94 -20.83 3.39
N ASP A 39 24.19 -21.11 3.03
CA ASP A 39 25.38 -20.45 3.59
C ASP A 39 26.13 -19.56 2.58
N ASN A 40 25.57 -19.46 1.38
CA ASN A 40 26.06 -18.70 0.24
C ASN A 40 25.55 -17.24 0.23
N ILE A 41 25.64 -16.57 1.39
CA ILE A 41 25.19 -15.19 1.57
C ILE A 41 26.39 -14.25 1.67
N PHE A 42 26.35 -13.17 0.89
CA PHE A 42 27.48 -12.26 0.71
C PHE A 42 27.07 -10.79 0.82
N ARG A 43 27.98 -9.98 1.37
CA ARG A 43 28.01 -8.53 1.13
C ARG A 43 28.68 -8.28 -0.20
N VAL A 44 27.96 -7.60 -1.07
CA VAL A 44 28.37 -7.26 -2.43
C VAL A 44 28.59 -5.75 -2.46
N TYR A 45 29.85 -5.35 -2.27
CA TYR A 45 30.28 -3.95 -2.26
C TYR A 45 30.44 -3.47 -3.69
N PHE A 46 29.72 -2.41 -4.04
CA PHE A 46 29.74 -1.83 -5.37
C PHE A 46 30.80 -0.73 -5.50
N PRO A 47 31.44 -0.59 -6.68
CA PRO A 47 32.48 0.43 -6.91
C PRO A 47 31.91 1.85 -6.92
N ASP A 48 30.66 2.00 -7.36
CA ASP A 48 29.89 3.23 -7.36
C ASP A 48 28.40 2.90 -7.30
N GLU A 49 27.58 3.86 -6.85
CA GLU A 49 26.14 3.66 -6.65
C GLU A 49 25.41 3.29 -7.95
N ALA A 50 25.80 3.85 -9.10
CA ALA A 50 25.14 3.57 -10.38
C ALA A 50 25.39 2.12 -10.83
N THR A 51 26.61 1.63 -10.66
CA THR A 51 26.97 0.23 -10.91
C THR A 51 26.27 -0.70 -9.90
N GLY A 52 26.22 -0.32 -8.62
CA GLY A 52 25.48 -1.05 -7.59
C GLY A 52 24.00 -1.19 -7.91
N ARG A 53 23.36 -0.13 -8.42
CA ARG A 53 21.97 -0.16 -8.88
C ARG A 53 21.77 -1.12 -10.06
N LYS A 54 22.67 -1.15 -11.04
CA LYS A 54 22.61 -2.11 -12.16
C LYS A 54 22.75 -3.57 -11.71
N ALA A 55 23.57 -3.83 -10.70
CA ALA A 55 23.66 -5.16 -10.12
C ALA A 55 22.41 -5.52 -9.32
N ALA A 56 21.88 -4.60 -8.51
CA ALA A 56 20.61 -4.81 -7.81
C ALA A 56 19.44 -5.12 -8.76
N ILE A 57 19.48 -4.54 -9.95
CA ILE A 57 18.56 -4.83 -11.05
C ILE A 57 18.77 -6.24 -11.63
N THR A 58 20.02 -6.59 -11.93
CA THR A 58 20.36 -7.85 -12.62
C THR A 58 20.18 -9.06 -11.70
N PHE A 59 20.47 -8.88 -10.42
CA PHE A 59 20.46 -9.90 -9.38
C PHE A 59 19.33 -9.68 -8.37
N HIS A 60 18.21 -9.10 -8.81
CA HIS A 60 17.12 -8.73 -7.92
C HIS A 60 16.58 -9.92 -7.12
N ASP A 61 16.46 -11.08 -7.76
CA ASP A 61 15.95 -12.31 -7.12
C ASP A 61 16.88 -12.83 -6.02
N GLN A 62 18.17 -12.49 -6.08
CA GLN A 62 19.20 -12.84 -5.12
C GLN A 62 19.30 -11.84 -3.95
N MET A 63 18.67 -10.66 -4.05
CA MET A 63 18.81 -9.59 -3.07
C MET A 63 18.06 -9.87 -1.77
N LEU A 64 18.72 -9.60 -0.63
CA LEU A 64 18.18 -9.81 0.73
C LEU A 64 18.11 -8.52 1.56
N GLU A 65 19.10 -7.63 1.45
CA GLU A 65 19.08 -6.28 2.03
C GLU A 65 19.80 -5.25 1.16
N SER A 66 19.45 -3.97 1.29
CA SER A 66 20.18 -2.86 0.64
C SER A 66 20.77 -1.87 1.64
N HIS A 67 22.06 -1.56 1.47
CA HIS A 67 22.81 -0.66 2.34
C HIS A 67 23.51 0.42 1.49
N TRP A 68 22.71 1.19 0.73
CA TRP A 68 23.20 2.15 -0.27
C TRP A 68 24.24 3.13 0.28
N LYS A 69 24.02 3.68 1.49
CA LYS A 69 24.96 4.60 2.14
C LYS A 69 26.29 3.96 2.54
N ALA A 70 26.28 2.66 2.82
CA ALA A 70 27.46 1.91 3.20
C ALA A 70 28.18 1.28 2.00
N GLY A 71 27.65 1.45 0.79
CA GLY A 71 28.31 0.98 -0.44
C GLY A 71 28.12 -0.50 -0.74
N TYR A 72 27.11 -1.18 -0.16
CA TYR A 72 26.88 -2.61 -0.43
C TYR A 72 25.41 -3.04 -0.41
N VAL A 73 25.16 -4.23 -0.92
CA VAL A 73 23.90 -4.98 -0.82
C VAL A 73 24.21 -6.38 -0.28
N VAL A 74 23.22 -7.01 0.36
CA VAL A 74 23.34 -8.40 0.83
C VAL A 74 22.62 -9.29 -0.18
N MET A 75 23.29 -10.31 -0.70
CA MET A 75 22.75 -11.21 -1.72
C MET A 75 23.05 -12.68 -1.40
N GLN A 76 22.14 -13.57 -1.79
CA GLN A 76 22.39 -15.01 -1.86
C GLN A 76 22.87 -15.35 -3.28
N LEU A 77 24.13 -15.75 -3.43
CA LEU A 77 24.78 -15.88 -4.74
C LEU A 77 25.32 -17.28 -4.95
N ASP A 78 25.24 -17.78 -6.18
CA ASP A 78 26.01 -18.96 -6.59
C ASP A 78 27.40 -18.58 -7.14
N ALA A 79 28.17 -19.58 -7.58
CA ALA A 79 29.50 -19.36 -8.11
C ALA A 79 29.52 -18.57 -9.44
N GLU A 80 28.49 -18.71 -10.26
CA GLU A 80 28.35 -18.01 -11.54
C GLU A 80 28.01 -16.53 -11.30
N ASP A 81 27.11 -16.25 -10.36
CA ASP A 81 26.75 -14.90 -9.95
C ASP A 81 27.97 -14.14 -9.41
N ILE A 82 28.76 -14.78 -8.56
CA ILE A 82 30.01 -14.22 -8.02
C ILE A 82 31.00 -13.89 -9.15
N ALA A 83 31.12 -14.76 -10.16
CA ALA A 83 32.00 -14.53 -11.29
C ALA A 83 31.55 -13.33 -12.13
N LYS A 84 30.24 -13.22 -12.41
CA LYS A 84 29.65 -12.06 -13.11
C LYS A 84 29.90 -10.76 -12.36
N LEU A 85 29.63 -10.72 -11.06
CA LEU A 85 29.82 -9.51 -10.25
C LEU A 85 31.30 -9.09 -10.17
N ARG A 86 32.23 -10.03 -10.00
CA ARG A 86 33.67 -9.72 -9.99
C ARG A 86 34.17 -9.12 -11.30
N ALA A 87 33.59 -9.52 -12.44
CA ALA A 87 33.92 -8.94 -13.74
C ALA A 87 33.58 -7.43 -13.84
N PHE A 88 32.70 -6.92 -12.97
CA PHE A 88 32.35 -5.50 -12.86
C PHE A 88 32.94 -4.83 -11.60
N ASN A 89 34.08 -5.34 -11.10
CA ASN A 89 34.84 -4.78 -9.97
C ASN A 89 34.09 -4.74 -8.63
N PHE A 90 33.11 -5.62 -8.42
CA PHE A 90 32.49 -5.78 -7.10
C PHE A 90 33.43 -6.51 -6.14
N ARG A 91 33.52 -6.01 -4.90
CA ARG A 91 34.15 -6.74 -3.79
C ARG A 91 33.08 -7.56 -3.09
N ILE A 92 33.30 -8.86 -2.97
CA ILE A 92 32.31 -9.82 -2.47
C ILE A 92 32.89 -10.51 -1.24
N GLU A 93 32.18 -10.42 -0.12
CA GLU A 93 32.61 -10.98 1.16
C GLU A 93 31.47 -11.79 1.79
N ARG A 94 31.78 -12.96 2.34
CA ARG A 94 30.77 -13.78 3.01
C ARG A 94 30.20 -13.03 4.21
N ASP A 95 28.87 -12.92 4.31
CA ASP A 95 28.21 -12.23 5.41
C ASP A 95 27.95 -13.18 6.59
N ALA A 96 29.02 -13.54 7.31
CA ALA A 96 28.91 -14.40 8.48
C ALA A 96 27.98 -13.84 9.56
N ALA A 97 27.86 -12.51 9.66
CA ALA A 97 26.99 -11.85 10.64
C ALA A 97 25.51 -12.02 10.27
N PHE A 98 25.15 -11.86 8.99
CA PHE A 98 23.79 -12.13 8.52
C PHE A 98 23.40 -13.59 8.76
N ILE A 99 24.27 -14.53 8.37
CA ILE A 99 24.03 -15.97 8.55
C ILE A 99 23.85 -16.31 10.03
N ALA A 100 24.73 -15.81 10.91
CA ALA A 100 24.64 -16.05 12.34
C ALA A 100 23.36 -15.46 12.94
N LYS A 101 22.99 -14.23 12.57
CA LYS A 101 21.76 -13.57 13.02
C LYS A 101 20.51 -14.35 12.61
N ARG A 102 20.43 -14.80 11.36
CA ARG A 102 19.33 -15.63 10.84
C ARG A 102 19.26 -16.96 11.59
N ASN A 103 20.38 -17.67 11.71
CA ASN A 103 20.42 -19.00 12.33
C ASN A 103 20.12 -18.94 13.84
N ASP A 104 20.57 -17.91 14.55
CA ASP A 104 20.21 -17.65 15.94
C ASP A 104 18.70 -17.37 16.08
N PHE A 105 18.14 -16.55 15.19
CA PHE A 105 16.69 -16.27 15.17
C PHE A 105 15.87 -17.54 14.95
N LEU A 106 16.21 -18.36 13.96
CA LEU A 106 15.53 -19.63 13.68
C LEU A 106 15.70 -20.63 14.83
N SER A 107 16.88 -20.69 15.45
CA SER A 107 17.13 -21.57 16.60
C SER A 107 16.31 -21.15 17.82
N ARG A 108 16.18 -19.83 18.08
CA ARG A 108 15.32 -19.31 19.14
C ARG A 108 13.84 -19.61 18.88
N LEU A 109 13.39 -19.48 17.63
CA LEU A 109 12.04 -19.84 17.22
C LEU A 109 11.75 -21.33 17.41
N ARG A 110 12.70 -22.20 17.02
CA ARG A 110 12.59 -23.65 17.25
C ARG A 110 12.58 -23.99 18.74
N ALA A 111 13.46 -23.37 19.52
CA ALA A 111 13.59 -23.61 20.96
C ALA A 111 12.40 -23.09 21.78
N ALA A 112 11.75 -22.01 21.33
CA ALA A 112 10.49 -21.54 21.92
C ALA A 112 9.34 -22.54 21.73
N GLY A 113 9.56 -23.62 20.95
CA GLY A 113 8.53 -24.45 20.34
C GLY A 113 7.83 -23.62 19.28
N THR A 114 7.73 -24.09 18.03
CA THR A 114 7.04 -23.37 16.94
C THR A 114 5.65 -22.95 17.45
N PRO A 115 5.44 -21.71 17.93
CA PRO A 115 4.42 -21.53 18.94
C PRO A 115 3.13 -21.28 18.22
N ASN A 116 2.29 -22.30 18.02
CA ASN A 116 0.88 -22.11 17.63
C ASN A 116 0.65 -21.22 16.39
N LEU A 117 1.68 -20.99 15.55
CA LEU A 117 1.69 -20.03 14.46
C LEU A 117 0.96 -20.56 13.22
N LEU A 118 0.52 -21.81 13.17
CA LEU A 118 -0.11 -22.43 12.00
C LEU A 118 -1.62 -22.67 12.19
N GLY A 119 -2.32 -21.76 12.86
CA GLY A 119 -3.80 -21.72 12.85
C GLY A 119 -4.52 -22.38 14.03
N GLY A 120 -3.83 -22.88 15.06
CA GLY A 120 -4.47 -23.44 16.27
C GLY A 120 -4.77 -22.43 17.40
N ALA A 121 -4.15 -21.25 17.37
CA ALA A 121 -4.11 -20.33 18.52
C ALA A 121 -5.41 -19.55 18.77
N ALA A 122 -6.12 -19.15 17.71
CA ALA A 122 -7.30 -18.28 17.85
C ALA A 122 -8.42 -18.96 18.65
N ALA A 123 -8.66 -20.25 18.39
CA ALA A 123 -9.68 -21.05 19.08
C ALA A 123 -9.29 -21.37 20.54
N GLN A 124 -8.01 -21.66 20.83
CA GLN A 124 -7.55 -21.94 22.20
C GLN A 124 -7.45 -20.67 23.06
N ARG A 125 -7.16 -19.50 22.50
CA ARG A 125 -7.11 -18.22 23.24
C ARG A 125 -8.47 -17.63 23.53
N ALA A 126 -9.42 -17.78 22.61
CA ALA A 126 -10.82 -17.48 22.91
C ALA A 126 -11.31 -18.27 24.14
N ALA A 127 -10.78 -19.47 24.36
CA ALA A 127 -11.04 -20.28 25.56
C ALA A 127 -10.23 -19.86 26.81
N SER A 128 -9.10 -19.15 26.67
CA SER A 128 -8.22 -18.75 27.77
C SER A 128 -8.34 -17.27 28.20
N GLY A 129 -9.10 -16.46 27.48
CA GLY A 129 -9.33 -15.04 27.82
C GLY A 129 -8.10 -14.13 27.65
N ASP A 130 -7.09 -14.56 26.89
CA ASP A 130 -5.89 -13.75 26.60
C ASP A 130 -6.21 -12.72 25.50
N VAL A 131 -6.19 -11.43 25.87
CA VAL A 131 -6.52 -10.27 25.03
C VAL A 131 -5.29 -9.61 24.39
N SER A 132 -4.09 -10.19 24.54
CA SER A 132 -2.87 -9.64 23.92
C SER A 132 -2.83 -9.90 22.41
N THR A 133 -2.62 -8.84 21.62
CA THR A 133 -2.41 -8.94 20.17
C THR A 133 -1.15 -9.75 19.87
N GLN A 134 -1.27 -10.83 19.11
CA GLN A 134 -0.09 -11.54 18.63
C GLN A 134 0.68 -10.73 17.59
N SER A 135 1.99 -10.86 17.64
CA SER A 135 2.89 -10.25 16.67
C SER A 135 3.84 -11.30 16.16
N ILE A 136 4.43 -11.03 15.00
CA ILE A 136 5.44 -11.90 14.43
C ILE A 136 6.61 -11.98 15.44
N PRO A 137 7.06 -13.19 15.83
CA PRO A 137 8.11 -13.31 16.83
C PRO A 137 9.38 -12.53 16.43
N GLY A 138 9.93 -11.76 17.37
CA GLY A 138 11.06 -10.87 17.10
C GLY A 138 10.71 -9.55 16.40
N TYR A 139 9.46 -9.36 15.96
CA TYR A 139 8.96 -8.17 15.27
C TYR A 139 7.61 -7.72 15.83
N ALA A 140 7.61 -7.23 17.08
CA ALA A 140 6.40 -6.89 17.83
C ALA A 140 5.47 -5.84 17.19
N CYS A 141 5.97 -5.08 16.21
CA CYS A 141 5.24 -4.07 15.46
C CYS A 141 4.44 -4.62 14.27
N TYR A 142 4.62 -5.90 13.93
CA TYR A 142 3.92 -6.55 12.83
C TYR A 142 2.94 -7.58 13.40
N GLU A 143 1.66 -7.34 13.18
CA GLU A 143 0.60 -8.30 13.45
C GLU A 143 0.74 -9.53 12.56
N THR A 144 0.33 -10.70 13.08
CA THR A 144 0.21 -11.90 12.25
C THR A 144 -0.97 -11.78 11.26
N VAL A 145 -1.10 -12.71 10.31
CA VAL A 145 -2.28 -12.80 9.44
C VAL A 145 -3.59 -12.79 10.25
N GLU A 146 -3.67 -13.59 11.31
CA GLU A 146 -4.88 -13.72 12.13
C GLU A 146 -5.22 -12.43 12.88
N GLU A 147 -4.22 -11.74 13.42
CA GLU A 147 -4.42 -10.49 14.16
C GLU A 147 -4.78 -9.34 13.22
N THR A 148 -4.17 -9.32 12.03
CA THR A 148 -4.54 -8.38 10.97
C THR A 148 -6.00 -8.59 10.54
N PHE A 149 -6.44 -9.84 10.35
CA PHE A 149 -7.82 -10.17 9.99
C PHE A 149 -8.79 -9.88 11.14
N THR A 150 -8.39 -10.15 12.39
CA THR A 150 -9.18 -9.86 13.58
C THR A 150 -9.39 -8.36 13.74
N ALA A 151 -8.34 -7.55 13.52
CA ALA A 151 -8.44 -6.10 13.53
C ALA A 151 -9.39 -5.59 12.43
N ALA A 152 -9.25 -6.11 11.20
CA ALA A 152 -10.13 -5.73 10.09
C ALA A 152 -11.61 -6.08 10.34
N ALA A 153 -11.87 -7.29 10.86
CA ALA A 153 -13.21 -7.71 11.27
C ALA A 153 -13.75 -6.85 12.43
N GLY A 154 -12.91 -6.54 13.42
CA GLY A 154 -13.25 -5.68 14.55
C GLY A 154 -13.65 -4.26 14.11
N PHE A 155 -13.02 -3.71 13.07
CA PHE A 155 -13.44 -2.42 12.50
C PHE A 155 -14.88 -2.43 11.98
N THR A 156 -15.40 -3.56 11.50
CA THR A 156 -16.81 -3.64 11.07
C THR A 156 -17.79 -3.54 12.25
N THR A 157 -17.36 -3.94 13.44
CA THR A 157 -18.14 -3.79 14.68
C THR A 157 -17.98 -2.39 15.27
N THR A 158 -16.76 -1.84 15.29
CA THR A 158 -16.49 -0.51 15.86
C THR A 158 -17.01 0.62 14.96
N TYR A 159 -16.94 0.45 13.64
CA TYR A 159 -17.30 1.46 12.65
C TYR A 159 -18.27 0.89 11.59
N PRO A 160 -19.47 0.41 11.96
CA PRO A 160 -20.36 -0.33 11.05
C PRO A 160 -20.83 0.49 9.85
N ASN A 161 -20.93 1.81 9.99
CA ASN A 161 -21.27 2.72 8.89
C ASN A 161 -20.06 3.07 7.99
N LEU A 162 -18.83 2.80 8.44
CA LEU A 162 -17.61 3.16 7.70
C LEU A 162 -16.85 1.95 7.14
N ALA A 163 -16.99 0.77 7.73
CA ALA A 163 -16.19 -0.40 7.41
C ALA A 163 -17.03 -1.60 6.96
N GLU A 164 -16.52 -2.35 6.00
CA GLU A 164 -17.06 -3.63 5.52
C GLU A 164 -15.90 -4.59 5.24
N TRP A 165 -16.04 -5.85 5.66
CA TRP A 165 -15.03 -6.90 5.48
C TRP A 165 -15.53 -7.92 4.46
N LYS A 166 -15.07 -7.79 3.22
CA LYS A 166 -15.62 -8.51 2.06
C LYS A 166 -14.75 -9.69 1.71
N ASP A 167 -15.36 -10.85 1.58
CA ASP A 167 -14.72 -12.02 0.96
C ASP A 167 -14.71 -11.86 -0.57
N VAL A 168 -13.55 -12.13 -1.19
CA VAL A 168 -13.33 -11.96 -2.63
C VAL A 168 -12.69 -13.21 -3.27
N GLY A 169 -12.45 -14.27 -2.52
CA GLY A 169 -11.84 -15.50 -3.03
C GLY A 169 -11.10 -16.26 -1.94
N ASP A 170 -10.36 -17.30 -2.33
CA ASP A 170 -9.71 -18.22 -1.41
C ASP A 170 -8.23 -18.40 -1.77
N SER A 171 -7.39 -18.55 -0.74
CA SER A 171 -5.98 -18.94 -0.89
C SER A 171 -5.82 -20.40 -1.34
N TRP A 172 -4.65 -20.74 -1.89
CA TRP A 172 -4.35 -22.06 -2.41
C TRP A 172 -4.69 -23.17 -1.41
N GLN A 173 -4.16 -23.13 -0.18
CA GLN A 173 -4.41 -24.18 0.80
C GLN A 173 -5.90 -24.35 1.06
N LYS A 174 -6.66 -23.24 1.12
CA LYS A 174 -8.09 -23.28 1.36
C LYS A 174 -8.84 -23.96 0.21
N THR A 175 -8.48 -23.64 -1.04
CA THR A 175 -9.05 -24.33 -2.22
C THR A 175 -8.73 -25.83 -2.25
N GLN A 176 -7.62 -26.25 -1.64
CA GLN A 176 -7.22 -27.65 -1.56
C GLN A 176 -7.73 -28.37 -0.29
N GLY A 177 -8.47 -27.70 0.59
CA GLY A 177 -8.95 -28.28 1.85
C GLY A 177 -7.83 -28.58 2.86
N LEU A 178 -6.70 -27.89 2.78
CA LEU A 178 -5.51 -28.09 3.64
C LEU A 178 -5.47 -27.15 4.85
N GLY A 179 -6.61 -26.52 5.19
CA GLY A 179 -6.60 -25.27 5.96
C GLY A 179 -6.31 -24.08 5.04
N GLY A 180 -6.00 -22.91 5.57
CA GLY A 180 -5.76 -21.70 4.78
C GLY A 180 -6.79 -20.61 5.05
N TYR A 181 -6.83 -19.61 4.16
CA TYR A 181 -7.52 -18.35 4.40
C TYR A 181 -8.43 -17.93 3.25
N ASP A 182 -9.57 -17.36 3.63
CA ASP A 182 -10.35 -16.48 2.76
C ASP A 182 -9.49 -15.25 2.39
N MET A 183 -9.54 -14.84 1.15
CA MET A 183 -9.00 -13.56 0.70
C MET A 183 -10.05 -12.48 0.89
N LYS A 184 -9.69 -11.45 1.67
CA LYS A 184 -10.64 -10.42 2.08
C LYS A 184 -10.14 -9.01 1.82
N VAL A 185 -11.10 -8.12 1.61
CA VAL A 185 -10.88 -6.69 1.41
C VAL A 185 -11.64 -5.90 2.47
N LEU A 186 -10.92 -5.02 3.16
CA LEU A 186 -11.48 -4.03 4.06
C LEU A 186 -11.88 -2.82 3.23
N LYS A 187 -13.18 -2.67 2.98
CA LYS A 187 -13.75 -1.50 2.33
C LYS A 187 -14.07 -0.44 3.39
N LEU A 188 -13.49 0.75 3.22
CA LEU A 188 -13.68 1.91 4.07
C LEU A 188 -14.37 3.04 3.29
N THR A 189 -15.57 3.42 3.70
CA THR A 189 -16.31 4.57 3.15
C THR A 189 -17.51 4.86 4.05
N ASN A 190 -17.97 6.11 4.12
CA ASN A 190 -19.26 6.43 4.72
C ASN A 190 -20.40 5.88 3.85
N LYS A 191 -21.05 4.82 4.32
CA LYS A 191 -22.15 4.15 3.60
C LYS A 191 -23.41 5.01 3.45
N SER A 192 -23.50 6.12 4.20
CA SER A 192 -24.64 7.04 4.16
C SER A 192 -24.52 8.11 3.07
N THR A 193 -23.39 8.19 2.37
CA THR A 193 -23.16 9.18 1.30
C THR A 193 -22.90 8.50 -0.04
N THR A 194 -23.17 9.23 -1.12
CA THR A 194 -22.95 8.80 -2.51
C THR A 194 -22.08 9.80 -3.26
N GLY A 195 -21.64 9.45 -4.47
CA GLY A 195 -20.98 10.39 -5.37
C GLY A 195 -21.94 11.43 -5.95
N PRO A 196 -21.43 12.37 -6.77
CA PRO A 196 -22.25 13.35 -7.48
C PRO A 196 -23.43 12.69 -8.20
N ASN A 197 -24.64 13.24 -8.03
CA ASN A 197 -25.87 12.72 -8.65
C ASN A 197 -26.17 11.24 -8.36
N GLY A 198 -25.71 10.72 -7.21
CA GLY A 198 -25.89 9.31 -6.84
C GLY A 198 -24.92 8.34 -7.51
N ALA A 199 -23.90 8.84 -8.23
CA ALA A 199 -22.88 8.02 -8.85
C ALA A 199 -22.03 7.25 -7.83
N ALA A 200 -21.32 6.22 -8.32
CA ALA A 200 -20.30 5.53 -7.53
C ALA A 200 -19.19 6.51 -7.10
N LYS A 201 -18.66 6.29 -5.89
CA LYS A 201 -17.52 7.05 -5.37
C LYS A 201 -16.23 6.57 -6.04
N PRO A 202 -15.25 7.47 -6.28
CA PRO A 202 -13.90 7.09 -6.65
C PRO A 202 -13.28 6.08 -5.66
N ILE A 203 -12.56 5.09 -6.18
CA ILE A 203 -12.03 3.97 -5.39
C ILE A 203 -10.49 4.01 -5.40
N LEU A 204 -9.89 3.99 -4.21
CA LEU A 204 -8.48 3.66 -4.01
C LEU A 204 -8.41 2.19 -3.59
N PHE A 205 -7.80 1.35 -4.41
CA PHE A 205 -7.49 -0.03 -4.02
C PHE A 205 -6.02 -0.13 -3.65
N VAL A 206 -5.74 -0.77 -2.51
CA VAL A 206 -4.39 -1.06 -2.05
C VAL A 206 -4.32 -2.54 -1.72
N ASN A 207 -3.42 -3.27 -2.38
CA ASN A 207 -3.07 -4.62 -1.98
C ASN A 207 -1.67 -4.64 -1.35
N SER A 208 -1.43 -5.61 -0.49
CA SER A 208 -0.16 -5.75 0.22
C SER A 208 0.11 -7.21 0.56
N ALA A 209 1.38 -7.50 0.89
CA ALA A 209 1.82 -8.85 1.26
C ALA A 209 1.53 -9.89 0.18
N ILE A 210 1.67 -9.52 -1.10
CA ILE A 210 1.65 -10.48 -2.22
C ILE A 210 2.90 -11.37 -2.19
N HIS A 211 4.05 -10.80 -1.83
CA HIS A 211 5.21 -11.59 -1.41
C HIS A 211 5.23 -11.76 0.10
N ALA A 212 5.34 -13.02 0.51
CA ALA A 212 5.13 -13.45 1.88
C ALA A 212 6.20 -12.99 2.88
N ARG A 213 7.42 -12.64 2.46
CA ARG A 213 8.52 -12.21 3.34
C ARG A 213 8.54 -10.72 3.66
N GLU A 214 7.73 -9.93 2.97
CA GLU A 214 7.77 -8.46 3.01
C GLU A 214 6.94 -7.93 4.18
N TYR A 215 7.47 -7.97 5.42
CA TYR A 215 6.66 -7.76 6.63
C TYR A 215 6.03 -6.38 6.75
N THR A 216 6.72 -5.34 6.24
CA THR A 216 6.30 -3.94 6.38
C THR A 216 4.98 -3.60 5.70
N THR A 217 4.59 -4.38 4.69
CA THR A 217 3.53 -4.01 3.73
C THR A 217 2.15 -4.04 4.36
N ALA A 218 1.75 -5.18 4.93
CA ALA A 218 0.46 -5.36 5.60
C ALA A 218 0.29 -4.40 6.80
N ALA A 219 1.36 -4.21 7.58
CA ALA A 219 1.35 -3.33 8.75
C ALA A 219 1.12 -1.86 8.37
N LEU A 220 1.75 -1.38 7.28
CA LEU A 220 1.52 -0.02 6.77
C LEU A 220 0.07 0.15 6.28
N THR A 221 -0.43 -0.82 5.52
CA THR A 221 -1.81 -0.80 5.00
C THR A 221 -2.84 -0.81 6.14
N LEU A 222 -2.61 -1.60 7.19
CA LEU A 222 -3.45 -1.62 8.39
C LEU A 222 -3.35 -0.31 9.19
N ALA A 223 -2.16 0.29 9.30
CA ALA A 223 -1.98 1.61 9.91
C ALA A 223 -2.76 2.70 9.15
N PHE A 224 -2.80 2.62 7.81
CA PHE A 224 -3.59 3.54 7.00
C PHE A 224 -5.10 3.39 7.25
N ALA A 225 -5.60 2.16 7.41
CA ALA A 225 -6.98 1.92 7.82
C ALA A 225 -7.30 2.58 9.17
N ARG A 226 -6.40 2.42 10.15
CA ARG A 226 -6.53 3.03 11.48
C ARG A 226 -6.57 4.56 11.40
N GLU A 227 -5.68 5.17 10.63
CA GLU A 227 -5.61 6.62 10.43
C GLU A 227 -6.94 7.19 9.90
N LEU A 228 -7.52 6.56 8.88
CA LEU A 228 -8.79 6.98 8.29
C LEU A 228 -9.97 6.83 9.26
N LEU A 229 -10.08 5.66 9.90
CA LEU A 229 -11.20 5.35 10.79
C LEU A 229 -11.18 6.18 12.07
N GLN A 230 -10.02 6.30 12.73
CA GLN A 230 -9.86 7.11 13.95
C GLN A 230 -9.91 8.61 13.64
N GLY A 231 -9.49 9.01 12.43
CA GLY A 231 -9.57 10.37 11.92
C GLY A 231 -10.98 10.80 11.53
N TYR A 232 -11.92 9.88 11.29
CA TYR A 232 -13.27 10.26 10.88
C TYR A 232 -13.98 11.07 11.98
N GLY A 233 -14.40 12.29 11.64
CA GLY A 233 -15.01 13.25 12.54
C GLY A 233 -14.02 14.10 13.36
N SER A 234 -12.72 13.76 13.39
CA SER A 234 -11.68 14.47 14.17
C SER A 234 -10.59 15.09 13.29
N ASN A 235 -10.34 14.51 12.12
CA ASN A 235 -9.49 15.00 11.06
C ASN A 235 -10.35 15.29 9.82
N ALA A 236 -10.35 16.54 9.36
CA ALA A 236 -11.20 16.99 8.26
C ALA A 236 -10.88 16.25 6.94
N ASP A 237 -9.61 15.96 6.66
CA ASP A 237 -9.20 15.23 5.47
C ASP A 237 -9.66 13.77 5.48
N ALA A 238 -9.41 13.04 6.58
CA ALA A 238 -9.90 11.67 6.72
C ALA A 238 -11.44 11.60 6.62
N THR A 239 -12.13 12.60 7.17
CA THR A 239 -13.59 12.69 7.12
C THR A 239 -14.10 12.83 5.69
N TRP A 240 -13.64 13.84 4.95
CA TRP A 240 -14.15 14.04 3.60
C TRP A 240 -13.74 12.93 2.63
N ILE A 241 -12.55 12.33 2.83
CA ILE A 241 -12.11 11.18 2.04
C ILE A 241 -13.11 10.04 2.20
N LEU A 242 -13.49 9.65 3.43
CA LEU A 242 -14.48 8.59 3.63
C LEU A 242 -15.89 9.00 3.18
N ASP A 243 -16.23 10.29 3.24
CA ASP A 243 -17.52 10.78 2.75
C ASP A 243 -17.64 10.76 1.23
N HIS A 244 -16.55 10.91 0.48
CA HIS A 244 -16.61 11.11 -0.97
C HIS A 244 -15.87 10.06 -1.80
N HIS A 245 -15.01 9.24 -1.19
CA HIS A 245 -14.24 8.18 -1.82
C HIS A 245 -14.46 6.83 -1.09
N GLU A 246 -14.02 5.75 -1.73
CA GLU A 246 -13.89 4.43 -1.10
C GLU A 246 -12.42 4.05 -1.04
N VAL A 247 -11.99 3.50 0.09
CA VAL A 247 -10.63 2.96 0.28
C VAL A 247 -10.74 1.46 0.54
N HIS A 248 -10.21 0.66 -0.38
CA HIS A 248 -10.32 -0.79 -0.41
C HIS A 248 -8.94 -1.38 -0.11
N LEU A 249 -8.82 -2.12 0.99
CA LEU A 249 -7.53 -2.61 1.48
C LEU A 249 -7.52 -4.14 1.52
N MET A 250 -6.74 -4.77 0.63
CA MET A 250 -6.39 -6.19 0.73
C MET A 250 -5.11 -6.33 1.55
N LEU A 251 -5.27 -6.59 2.85
CA LEU A 251 -4.16 -6.59 3.81
C LEU A 251 -3.20 -7.76 3.59
N HIS A 252 -3.72 -8.91 3.17
CA HIS A 252 -2.92 -10.07 2.80
C HIS A 252 -3.40 -10.63 1.47
N THR A 253 -2.59 -10.41 0.44
CA THR A 253 -2.77 -11.06 -0.86
C THR A 253 -2.29 -12.52 -0.84
N ASN A 254 -1.26 -12.84 -0.05
CA ASN A 254 -0.69 -14.18 0.08
C ASN A 254 -0.67 -14.65 1.55
N PRO A 255 -1.84 -14.89 2.16
CA PRO A 255 -1.92 -15.24 3.58
C PRO A 255 -1.22 -16.58 3.89
N ASP A 256 -1.38 -17.60 3.04
CA ASP A 256 -0.71 -18.90 3.21
C ASP A 256 0.82 -18.79 3.22
N GLY A 257 1.37 -18.05 2.26
CA GLY A 257 2.80 -17.80 2.19
C GLY A 257 3.25 -16.98 3.40
N ARG A 258 2.49 -15.96 3.81
CA ARG A 258 2.82 -15.15 4.99
C ARG A 258 2.96 -16.03 6.24
N LYS A 259 2.12 -17.05 6.42
CA LYS A 259 2.28 -18.00 7.54
C LYS A 259 3.60 -18.75 7.52
N LYS A 260 4.13 -19.08 6.34
CA LYS A 260 5.49 -19.63 6.23
C LYS A 260 6.53 -18.59 6.63
N ALA A 261 6.40 -17.35 6.17
CA ALA A 261 7.34 -16.30 6.51
C ALA A 261 7.32 -15.92 7.99
N GLU A 262 6.17 -15.94 8.68
CA GLU A 262 6.06 -15.68 10.13
C GLU A 262 6.86 -16.67 11.00
N THR A 263 7.26 -17.81 10.44
CA THR A 263 8.18 -18.76 11.09
C THR A 263 9.66 -18.41 10.90
N GLY A 264 9.95 -17.25 10.30
CA GLY A 264 11.30 -16.75 10.05
C GLY A 264 11.95 -17.21 8.75
N LEU A 265 11.21 -17.95 7.90
CA LEU A 265 11.64 -18.33 6.57
C LEU A 265 11.57 -17.14 5.61
N LEU A 266 12.54 -17.00 4.70
CA LEU A 266 12.50 -15.95 3.66
C LEU A 266 11.54 -16.32 2.50
N TRP A 267 10.36 -16.84 2.84
CA TRP A 267 9.34 -17.34 1.92
C TRP A 267 8.74 -16.21 1.10
N ARG A 268 8.79 -16.30 -0.23
CA ARG A 268 8.26 -15.29 -1.14
C ARG A 268 6.91 -15.65 -1.74
N LYS A 269 6.83 -16.84 -2.33
CA LYS A 269 5.74 -17.30 -3.22
C LYS A 269 4.47 -17.67 -2.46
N ASN A 270 3.40 -18.06 -3.17
CA ASN A 270 2.30 -18.78 -2.52
C ASN A 270 2.78 -20.18 -2.03
N THR A 271 1.88 -21.04 -1.58
CA THR A 271 2.27 -22.36 -1.03
C THR A 271 1.85 -23.54 -1.89
N ASN A 272 1.59 -23.31 -3.17
CA ASN A 272 1.16 -24.34 -4.10
C ASN A 272 2.15 -25.50 -4.15
N GLN A 273 1.70 -26.67 -3.67
CA GLN A 273 2.54 -27.86 -3.47
C GLN A 273 2.82 -28.62 -4.79
N ASN A 274 2.18 -28.21 -5.89
CA ASN A 274 2.39 -28.80 -7.20
C ASN A 274 3.69 -28.32 -7.87
N TYR A 275 4.35 -27.29 -7.34
CA TYR A 275 5.54 -26.66 -7.91
C TYR A 275 6.74 -26.83 -7.00
N CYS A 276 7.90 -27.20 -7.55
CA CYS A 276 9.15 -27.44 -6.80
C CYS A 276 9.06 -28.46 -5.65
N GLY A 277 8.09 -29.38 -5.67
CA GLY A 277 7.95 -30.42 -4.67
C GLY A 277 7.37 -29.94 -3.33
N ALA A 278 6.53 -30.77 -2.72
CA ALA A 278 5.78 -30.38 -1.54
C ALA A 278 6.63 -30.05 -0.31
N THR A 279 7.89 -30.48 -0.20
CA THR A 279 8.72 -30.23 0.99
C THR A 279 9.79 -29.15 0.77
N SER A 280 9.73 -28.41 -0.34
CA SER A 280 10.73 -27.39 -0.68
C SER A 280 10.35 -26.00 -0.16
N ASN A 281 11.33 -25.24 0.34
CA ASN A 281 11.21 -23.80 0.58
C ASN A 281 10.92 -22.98 -0.68
N SER A 282 11.21 -23.54 -1.86
CA SER A 282 10.99 -22.89 -3.15
C SER A 282 9.72 -23.37 -3.86
N ARG A 283 8.78 -24.03 -3.16
CA ARG A 283 7.48 -24.40 -3.75
C ARG A 283 6.58 -23.18 -3.94
N GLY A 284 5.54 -23.34 -4.76
CA GLY A 284 4.60 -22.27 -5.10
C GLY A 284 4.98 -21.47 -6.35
N ALA A 285 4.10 -20.55 -6.74
CA ALA A 285 4.30 -19.59 -7.81
C ALA A 285 4.45 -18.16 -7.25
N ASP A 286 5.21 -17.34 -7.96
CA ASP A 286 5.29 -15.91 -7.70
C ASP A 286 3.98 -15.26 -8.18
N LEU A 287 3.13 -14.87 -7.23
CA LEU A 287 1.83 -14.27 -7.53
C LEU A 287 1.98 -12.98 -8.35
N ASN A 288 3.06 -12.22 -8.17
CA ASN A 288 3.32 -11.00 -8.93
C ASN A 288 4.09 -11.26 -10.24
N ARG A 289 4.09 -12.50 -10.72
CA ARG A 289 4.40 -12.90 -12.10
C ARG A 289 3.28 -13.69 -12.77
N ASN A 290 2.17 -13.92 -12.06
CA ASN A 290 1.12 -14.81 -12.49
C ASN A 290 -0.06 -14.11 -13.15
N PHE A 291 -0.19 -12.79 -13.07
CA PHE A 291 -1.36 -12.07 -13.62
C PHE A 291 -1.47 -12.23 -15.14
N SER A 292 -2.71 -12.25 -15.62
CA SER A 292 -3.09 -12.51 -17.01
C SER A 292 -2.55 -11.48 -18.00
N PHE A 293 -2.58 -10.20 -17.62
CA PHE A 293 -2.10 -9.14 -18.50
C PHE A 293 -0.57 -9.20 -18.64
N SER A 294 -0.11 -9.25 -19.89
CA SER A 294 1.32 -9.33 -20.24
C SER A 294 2.05 -10.55 -19.67
N TRP A 295 1.38 -11.62 -19.22
CA TRP A 295 2.04 -12.82 -18.70
C TRP A 295 3.09 -13.38 -19.67
N ASN A 296 4.34 -13.56 -19.20
CA ASN A 296 5.47 -14.01 -20.01
C ASN A 296 5.72 -13.17 -21.29
N SER A 297 5.29 -11.91 -21.33
CA SER A 297 5.46 -11.04 -22.51
C SER A 297 6.93 -10.75 -22.82
N THR A 298 7.81 -10.91 -21.84
CA THR A 298 9.24 -10.67 -21.95
C THR A 298 10.04 -11.89 -22.43
N GLY A 299 9.37 -13.00 -22.77
CA GLY A 299 10.02 -14.22 -23.23
C GLY A 299 10.89 -14.91 -22.19
N GLY A 300 10.51 -14.82 -20.91
CA GLY A 300 11.23 -15.42 -19.78
C GLY A 300 12.38 -14.58 -19.21
N SER A 301 12.49 -13.30 -19.58
CA SER A 301 13.49 -12.39 -19.00
C SER A 301 12.98 -11.65 -17.75
N GLY A 302 11.67 -11.48 -17.60
CA GLY A 302 11.04 -10.86 -16.42
C GLY A 302 10.41 -11.83 -15.43
N SER A 303 10.31 -13.10 -15.79
CA SER A 303 9.90 -14.19 -14.90
C SER A 303 10.51 -15.51 -15.35
N SER A 304 10.48 -16.52 -14.49
CA SER A 304 11.05 -17.85 -14.79
C SER A 304 9.97 -18.88 -15.10
N GLY A 305 10.27 -19.79 -16.04
CA GLY A 305 9.47 -20.99 -16.29
C GLY A 305 9.87 -22.20 -15.45
N SER A 306 10.94 -22.08 -14.64
CA SER A 306 11.38 -23.15 -13.75
C SER A 306 10.59 -23.12 -12.46
N ALA A 307 9.92 -24.22 -12.12
CA ALA A 307 9.03 -24.32 -10.94
C ALA A 307 9.74 -23.99 -9.61
N CYS A 308 11.05 -24.21 -9.54
CA CYS A 308 11.87 -23.93 -8.35
C CYS A 308 12.45 -22.52 -8.29
N ALA A 309 12.26 -21.69 -9.32
CA ALA A 309 12.72 -20.32 -9.26
C ALA A 309 11.84 -19.47 -8.33
N GLU A 310 12.45 -18.46 -7.69
CA GLU A 310 11.74 -17.47 -6.87
C GLU A 310 10.74 -16.64 -7.68
N THR A 311 11.00 -16.45 -8.98
CA THR A 311 10.15 -15.75 -9.94
C THR A 311 9.36 -16.70 -10.85
N TYR A 312 9.07 -17.92 -10.39
CA TYR A 312 8.26 -18.87 -11.16
C TYR A 312 6.86 -18.31 -11.45
N ARG A 313 6.54 -18.06 -12.71
CA ARG A 313 5.30 -17.41 -13.17
C ARG A 313 4.03 -18.27 -13.12
N GLY A 314 4.12 -19.51 -12.66
CA GLY A 314 3.06 -20.50 -12.78
C GLY A 314 3.03 -21.17 -14.18
N PRO A 315 2.21 -22.22 -14.35
CA PRO A 315 2.10 -22.96 -15.62
C PRO A 315 1.33 -22.20 -16.70
N SER A 316 0.47 -21.25 -16.31
CA SER A 316 -0.32 -20.42 -17.21
C SER A 316 -0.66 -19.09 -16.55
N ALA A 317 -1.09 -18.12 -17.36
CA ALA A 317 -1.57 -16.84 -16.89
C ALA A 317 -2.81 -17.03 -15.99
N GLY A 318 -2.82 -16.35 -14.84
CA GLY A 318 -3.89 -16.44 -13.82
C GLY A 318 -4.09 -17.83 -13.25
N SER A 319 -3.05 -18.67 -13.16
CA SER A 319 -3.19 -20.05 -12.66
C SER A 319 -3.47 -20.13 -11.18
N GLU A 320 -3.01 -19.17 -10.38
CA GLU A 320 -3.15 -19.21 -8.94
C GLU A 320 -4.49 -18.63 -8.47
N PRO A 321 -5.19 -19.26 -7.51
CA PRO A 321 -6.48 -18.78 -7.04
C PRO A 321 -6.37 -17.39 -6.39
N GLU A 322 -5.24 -17.07 -5.77
CA GLU A 322 -5.02 -15.74 -5.21
C GLU A 322 -4.97 -14.66 -6.29
N THR A 323 -4.29 -14.95 -7.40
CA THR A 323 -4.23 -14.05 -8.56
C THR A 323 -5.62 -13.88 -9.18
N GLN A 324 -6.37 -14.96 -9.35
CA GLN A 324 -7.75 -14.92 -9.87
C GLN A 324 -8.66 -14.06 -8.99
N ALA A 325 -8.55 -14.16 -7.67
CA ALA A 325 -9.34 -13.36 -6.73
C ALA A 325 -9.09 -11.86 -6.90
N ILE A 326 -7.82 -11.44 -7.02
CA ILE A 326 -7.46 -10.03 -7.20
C ILE A 326 -7.94 -9.52 -8.55
N GLU A 327 -7.72 -10.28 -9.62
CA GLU A 327 -8.15 -9.87 -10.95
C GLU A 327 -9.67 -9.70 -11.05
N GLY A 328 -10.41 -10.70 -10.54
CA GLY A 328 -11.87 -10.64 -10.47
C GLY A 328 -12.33 -9.43 -9.66
N TYR A 329 -11.65 -9.14 -8.54
CA TYR A 329 -11.95 -7.99 -7.72
C TYR A 329 -11.68 -6.67 -8.46
N VAL A 330 -10.50 -6.48 -9.02
CA VAL A 330 -10.10 -5.28 -9.78
C VAL A 330 -11.07 -4.99 -10.93
N ARG A 331 -11.43 -6.02 -11.71
CA ARG A 331 -12.43 -5.91 -12.79
C ARG A 331 -13.84 -5.59 -12.28
N SER A 332 -14.16 -5.91 -11.02
CA SER A 332 -15.43 -5.53 -10.40
C SER A 332 -15.46 -4.07 -9.91
N LEU A 333 -14.30 -3.44 -9.68
CA LEU A 333 -14.21 -2.07 -9.18
C LEU A 333 -14.34 -1.03 -10.28
N TRP A 334 -13.74 -1.28 -11.44
CA TRP A 334 -13.62 -0.28 -12.49
C TRP A 334 -14.02 -0.83 -13.86
N PRO A 335 -14.72 -0.01 -14.68
CA PRO A 335 -14.90 -0.34 -16.08
C PRO A 335 -13.57 -0.22 -16.81
N ASP A 336 -13.43 -0.97 -17.90
CA ASP A 336 -12.37 -0.71 -18.88
C ASP A 336 -12.62 0.66 -19.54
N ARG A 337 -11.68 1.60 -19.33
CA ARG A 337 -11.70 2.93 -19.93
C ARG A 337 -10.58 3.12 -20.94
N ARG A 338 -9.82 2.08 -21.26
CA ARG A 338 -8.69 2.12 -22.17
C ARG A 338 -9.07 1.46 -23.50
N GLY A 339 -8.34 1.79 -24.57
CA GLY A 339 -8.49 1.06 -25.83
C GLY A 339 -7.69 -0.27 -25.81
N PRO A 340 -8.02 -1.22 -26.72
CA PRO A 340 -7.43 -2.54 -26.73
C PRO A 340 -5.94 -2.56 -27.08
N ALA A 341 -5.41 -1.53 -27.77
CA ALA A 341 -4.00 -1.47 -28.10
C ALA A 341 -3.19 -0.95 -26.91
N LYS A 342 -1.98 -1.49 -26.66
CA LYS A 342 -1.08 -1.03 -25.57
C LYS A 342 -0.62 0.43 -25.69
N THR A 343 -0.87 1.06 -26.84
CA THR A 343 -0.62 2.48 -27.12
C THR A 343 -1.79 3.40 -26.78
N ASP A 344 -2.97 2.85 -26.49
CA ASP A 344 -4.16 3.65 -26.18
C ASP A 344 -4.07 4.22 -24.77
N ALA A 345 -4.33 5.53 -24.65
CA ALA A 345 -4.41 6.19 -23.35
C ALA A 345 -5.82 6.06 -22.77
N ALA A 346 -5.90 5.90 -21.46
CA ALA A 346 -7.15 6.13 -20.75
C ALA A 346 -7.50 7.63 -20.78
N PRO A 347 -8.79 8.01 -20.81
CA PRO A 347 -9.22 9.39 -20.67
C PRO A 347 -8.60 10.07 -19.43
N ALA A 348 -8.30 11.36 -19.52
CA ALA A 348 -7.68 12.11 -18.41
C ALA A 348 -8.57 12.17 -17.15
N ASP A 349 -9.88 12.01 -17.29
CA ASP A 349 -10.86 11.93 -16.20
C ASP A 349 -11.07 10.50 -15.67
N THR A 350 -10.22 9.54 -16.06
CA THR A 350 -10.28 8.16 -15.53
C THR A 350 -10.04 8.20 -14.03
N SER A 351 -11.06 7.77 -13.27
CA SER A 351 -11.05 7.75 -11.81
C SER A 351 -10.55 6.39 -11.31
N GLY A 352 -9.82 6.41 -10.19
CA GLY A 352 -9.34 5.22 -9.51
C GLY A 352 -7.82 5.14 -9.45
N ILE A 353 -7.31 4.57 -8.35
CA ILE A 353 -5.90 4.27 -8.18
C ILE A 353 -5.78 2.84 -7.63
N HIS A 354 -4.84 2.07 -8.17
CA HIS A 354 -4.40 0.81 -7.60
C HIS A 354 -2.95 0.95 -7.09
N LEU A 355 -2.71 0.64 -5.81
CA LEU A 355 -1.37 0.60 -5.23
C LEU A 355 -1.03 -0.84 -4.81
N ASP A 356 0.07 -1.38 -5.32
CA ASP A 356 0.68 -2.61 -4.81
C ASP A 356 1.84 -2.28 -3.88
N ILE A 357 1.71 -2.63 -2.60
CA ILE A 357 2.70 -2.28 -1.57
C ILE A 357 3.61 -3.48 -1.32
N HIS A 358 4.87 -3.29 -1.68
CA HIS A 358 5.97 -4.23 -1.57
C HIS A 358 7.05 -3.80 -0.59
N SER A 359 7.99 -4.69 -0.28
CA SER A 359 9.31 -4.33 0.22
C SER A 359 10.41 -5.23 -0.35
N TYR A 360 11.61 -4.73 -0.62
CA TYR A 360 12.15 -3.42 -0.27
C TYR A 360 12.87 -2.81 -1.46
N SER A 361 13.24 -1.52 -1.34
CA SER A 361 14.25 -0.81 -2.15
C SER A 361 14.12 0.72 -2.10
N GLU A 362 13.11 1.25 -1.39
CA GLU A 362 12.78 2.67 -1.36
C GLU A 362 12.43 3.23 -2.75
N LEU A 363 11.44 2.63 -3.41
CA LEU A 363 11.02 2.95 -4.78
C LEU A 363 9.52 3.30 -4.88
N VAL A 364 9.19 4.14 -5.86
CA VAL A 364 7.84 4.36 -6.35
C VAL A 364 7.85 4.09 -7.85
N LEU A 365 7.13 3.05 -8.26
CA LEU A 365 7.16 2.53 -9.62
C LEU A 365 5.82 2.73 -10.33
N TRP A 366 5.86 2.96 -11.64
CA TRP A 366 4.67 3.01 -12.49
C TRP A 366 4.89 2.26 -13.81
N PRO A 367 3.82 1.87 -14.52
CA PRO A 367 3.91 1.14 -15.78
C PRO A 367 4.77 1.83 -16.85
N TRP A 368 5.42 1.07 -17.74
CA TRP A 368 5.39 -0.40 -17.84
C TRP A 368 6.57 -1.08 -17.15
N GLY A 369 6.35 -2.32 -16.71
CA GLY A 369 7.39 -3.23 -16.25
C GLY A 369 8.09 -4.02 -17.37
N ASP A 370 7.41 -4.30 -18.47
CA ASP A 370 7.88 -5.21 -19.52
C ASP A 370 8.55 -4.52 -20.72
N THR A 371 8.37 -3.20 -20.87
CA THR A 371 8.96 -2.43 -21.98
C THR A 371 9.42 -1.04 -21.56
N LYS A 372 10.48 -0.54 -22.23
CA LYS A 372 11.03 0.81 -22.04
C LYS A 372 10.19 1.89 -22.71
N THR A 373 9.25 1.50 -23.58
CA THR A 373 8.28 2.44 -24.14
C THR A 373 7.50 3.08 -23.00
N VAL A 374 7.35 4.39 -23.05
CA VAL A 374 6.58 5.13 -22.02
C VAL A 374 5.10 4.74 -22.14
N ALA A 375 4.44 4.58 -21.00
CA ALA A 375 3.00 4.34 -20.96
C ALA A 375 2.22 5.49 -21.64
N PRO A 376 1.07 5.23 -22.29
CA PRO A 376 0.28 6.28 -22.92
C PRO A 376 -0.14 7.43 -21.98
N ASN A 377 -0.40 7.14 -20.71
CA ASN A 377 -0.66 8.13 -19.65
C ASN A 377 0.63 8.51 -18.88
N GLY A 378 1.80 8.21 -19.42
CA GLY A 378 3.09 8.17 -18.72
C GLY A 378 3.51 9.50 -18.08
N THR A 379 3.23 10.64 -18.72
CA THR A 379 3.51 11.95 -18.13
C THR A 379 2.74 12.13 -16.82
N ALA A 380 1.43 11.86 -16.83
CA ALA A 380 0.60 12.02 -15.65
C ALA A 380 0.95 10.99 -14.55
N LEU A 381 1.29 9.75 -14.94
CA LEU A 381 1.80 8.73 -14.02
C LEU A 381 3.12 9.17 -13.37
N GLN A 382 4.06 9.73 -14.14
CA GLN A 382 5.32 10.26 -13.61
C GLN A 382 5.08 11.40 -12.62
N THR A 383 4.22 12.37 -12.97
CA THR A 383 3.88 13.50 -12.09
C THR A 383 3.32 13.00 -10.75
N LEU A 384 2.37 12.05 -10.78
CA LEU A 384 1.83 11.43 -9.57
C LEU A 384 2.87 10.59 -8.81
N GLY A 385 3.68 9.79 -9.49
CA GLY A 385 4.76 9.01 -8.89
C GLY A 385 5.78 9.89 -8.16
N ARG A 386 6.09 11.07 -8.71
CA ARG A 386 6.95 12.06 -8.05
C ARG A 386 6.30 12.78 -6.88
N LYS A 387 4.97 12.97 -6.88
CA LYS A 387 4.22 13.43 -5.70
C LYS A 387 4.33 12.42 -4.57
N PHE A 388 4.10 11.13 -4.84
CA PHE A 388 4.28 10.08 -3.83
C PHE A 388 5.72 10.06 -3.30
N ALA A 389 6.69 10.10 -4.20
CA ALA A 389 8.12 10.11 -3.86
C ALA A 389 8.55 11.36 -3.07
N PHE A 390 7.83 12.48 -3.17
CA PHE A 390 8.08 13.66 -2.34
C PHE A 390 7.85 13.37 -0.85
N PHE A 391 6.77 12.65 -0.52
CA PHE A 391 6.44 12.33 0.86
C PHE A 391 7.42 11.34 1.49
N ASN A 392 7.74 10.25 0.78
CA ASN A 392 8.56 9.19 1.35
C ASN A 392 10.06 9.30 1.06
N GLY A 393 10.46 10.16 0.11
CA GLY A 393 11.84 10.34 -0.32
C GLY A 393 12.37 9.22 -1.21
N TYR A 394 11.49 8.34 -1.69
CA TYR A 394 11.85 7.18 -2.51
C TYR A 394 12.23 7.59 -3.93
N LEU A 395 12.83 6.66 -4.68
CA LEU A 395 13.20 6.89 -6.07
C LEU A 395 11.98 6.65 -6.97
N PRO A 396 11.47 7.67 -7.68
CA PRO A 396 10.39 7.50 -8.63
C PRO A 396 10.95 7.03 -9.99
N GLU A 397 10.40 5.96 -10.55
CA GLU A 397 10.73 5.52 -11.91
C GLU A 397 9.66 4.66 -12.60
N GLN A 398 9.72 4.57 -13.93
CA GLN A 398 9.01 3.53 -14.65
C GLN A 398 9.54 2.14 -14.23
N SER A 399 8.67 1.16 -14.01
CA SER A 399 8.99 -0.14 -13.41
C SER A 399 10.14 -0.87 -14.12
N ILE A 400 10.21 -0.86 -15.45
CA ILE A 400 11.33 -1.45 -16.20
C ILE A 400 12.70 -0.80 -15.92
N GLY A 401 12.72 0.39 -15.33
CA GLY A 401 13.93 1.05 -14.85
C GLY A 401 14.65 0.24 -13.76
N LEU A 402 13.91 -0.64 -13.08
CA LEU A 402 14.49 -1.74 -12.33
C LEU A 402 14.94 -2.84 -13.30
N TYR A 403 14.12 -3.86 -13.51
CA TYR A 403 14.35 -4.94 -14.46
C TYR A 403 13.05 -5.22 -15.21
N ALA A 404 13.13 -5.98 -16.30
CA ALA A 404 11.92 -6.38 -17.01
C ALA A 404 11.03 -7.20 -16.07
N THR A 405 9.74 -6.89 -15.98
CA THR A 405 8.75 -7.69 -15.24
C THR A 405 7.55 -7.95 -16.12
N ASP A 406 6.92 -9.10 -15.95
CA ASP A 406 5.66 -9.44 -16.61
C ASP A 406 4.68 -10.11 -15.65
N GLY A 407 3.39 -10.13 -16.01
CA GLY A 407 2.34 -10.75 -15.21
C GLY A 407 2.22 -10.16 -13.80
N THR A 408 2.33 -8.84 -13.66
CA THR A 408 2.24 -8.12 -12.38
C THR A 408 0.82 -7.63 -12.08
N SER A 409 0.52 -7.37 -10.80
CA SER A 409 -0.79 -6.93 -10.31
C SER A 409 -1.24 -5.58 -10.89
N ASP A 410 -0.32 -4.62 -10.98
CA ASP A 410 -0.52 -3.26 -11.51
C ASP A 410 -0.81 -3.28 -13.02
N SER A 411 -0.33 -4.29 -13.72
CA SER A 411 -0.51 -4.47 -15.16
C SER A 411 -1.96 -4.75 -15.56
N VAL A 412 -2.76 -5.43 -14.73
CA VAL A 412 -4.19 -5.61 -15.01
C VAL A 412 -4.92 -4.27 -14.81
N SER A 413 -4.66 -3.55 -13.72
CA SER A 413 -5.34 -2.27 -13.47
C SER A 413 -5.03 -1.19 -14.52
N TYR A 414 -3.75 -0.99 -14.85
CA TYR A 414 -3.40 0.00 -15.86
C TYR A 414 -3.51 -0.55 -17.29
N GLY A 415 -2.93 -1.71 -17.54
CA GLY A 415 -2.80 -2.26 -18.88
C GLY A 415 -4.11 -2.71 -19.50
N GLU A 416 -4.98 -3.34 -18.70
CA GLU A 416 -6.34 -3.70 -19.12
C GLU A 416 -7.28 -2.52 -18.96
N LEU A 417 -7.43 -1.97 -17.74
CA LEU A 417 -8.54 -1.05 -17.43
C LEU A 417 -8.21 0.45 -17.58
N GLY A 418 -6.92 0.82 -17.69
CA GLY A 418 -6.50 2.22 -17.76
C GLY A 418 -6.47 2.96 -16.41
N VAL A 419 -6.67 2.26 -15.30
CA VAL A 419 -6.65 2.82 -13.93
C VAL A 419 -5.21 3.14 -13.54
N ALA A 420 -4.97 4.29 -12.91
CA ALA A 420 -3.63 4.68 -12.50
C ALA A 420 -3.08 3.66 -11.47
N ALA A 421 -1.99 2.98 -11.81
CA ALA A 421 -1.44 1.90 -11.00
C ALA A 421 0.02 2.17 -10.64
N PHE A 422 0.40 1.86 -9.38
CA PHE A 422 1.75 2.08 -8.87
C PHE A 422 2.18 0.95 -7.95
N THR A 423 3.49 0.72 -7.88
CA THR A 423 4.11 -0.16 -6.89
C THR A 423 5.00 0.65 -5.95
N PHE A 424 4.85 0.46 -4.63
CA PHE A 424 5.77 1.04 -3.64
C PHE A 424 6.69 -0.04 -3.08
N GLU A 425 8.00 0.19 -3.08
CA GLU A 425 8.98 -0.71 -2.46
C GLU A 425 9.48 -0.10 -1.15
N LEU A 426 8.97 -0.58 -0.02
CA LEU A 426 9.21 0.03 1.29
C LEU A 426 10.56 -0.35 1.89
N GLY A 427 11.25 0.59 2.54
CA GLY A 427 12.39 0.27 3.39
C GLY A 427 13.55 -0.42 2.67
N THR A 428 14.33 -1.19 3.41
CA THR A 428 15.65 -1.70 2.99
C THR A 428 15.88 -3.19 3.26
N SER A 429 14.91 -3.87 3.89
CA SER A 429 14.96 -5.30 4.20
C SER A 429 13.56 -5.91 4.20
N PHE A 430 13.47 -7.21 3.87
CA PHE A 430 12.21 -7.97 3.94
C PHE A 430 11.68 -8.05 5.38
N PHE A 431 12.56 -8.38 6.33
CA PHE A 431 12.27 -8.43 7.77
C PHE A 431 12.78 -7.16 8.44
N GLN A 432 12.19 -6.02 8.07
CA GLN A 432 12.62 -4.72 8.60
C GLN A 432 12.44 -4.66 10.13
N SER A 433 13.41 -4.07 10.83
CA SER A 433 13.29 -3.84 12.27
C SER A 433 12.10 -2.92 12.61
N CYS A 434 11.44 -3.17 13.75
CA CYS A 434 10.38 -2.30 14.25
C CYS A 434 10.82 -0.84 14.46
N THR A 435 12.05 -0.61 14.93
CA THR A 435 12.58 0.75 15.08
C THR A 435 12.58 1.52 13.76
N THR A 436 13.06 0.91 12.67
CA THR A 436 13.05 1.54 11.33
C THR A 436 11.63 1.73 10.81
N TYR A 437 10.75 0.76 11.02
CA TYR A 437 9.36 0.88 10.61
C TYR A 437 8.66 2.06 11.29
N GLU A 438 8.75 2.13 12.62
CA GLU A 438 8.10 3.14 13.44
C GLU A 438 8.68 4.55 13.23
N SER A 439 10.00 4.67 13.15
CA SER A 439 10.67 5.99 13.06
C SER A 439 10.78 6.54 11.64
N THR A 440 10.76 5.68 10.62
CA THR A 440 11.08 6.08 9.24
C THR A 440 10.00 5.67 8.25
N ILE A 441 9.67 4.38 8.13
CA ILE A 441 8.79 3.89 7.04
C ILE A 441 7.36 4.38 7.22
N LYS A 442 6.75 4.12 8.38
CA LYS A 442 5.36 4.49 8.66
C LYS A 442 5.11 6.01 8.55
N PRO A 443 5.85 6.89 9.26
CA PRO A 443 5.58 8.34 9.22
C PRO A 443 5.82 8.98 7.85
N LYS A 444 6.64 8.36 6.99
CA LYS A 444 6.93 8.85 5.64
C LYS A 444 5.96 8.35 4.57
N ASN A 445 5.43 7.14 4.72
CA ASN A 445 4.54 6.53 3.72
C ASN A 445 3.05 6.73 4.01
N LEU A 446 2.61 6.90 5.27
CA LEU A 446 1.22 7.25 5.57
C LEU A 446 0.76 8.55 4.87
N PRO A 447 1.56 9.64 4.83
CA PRO A 447 1.20 10.83 4.06
C PRO A 447 1.06 10.57 2.55
N ALA A 448 1.84 9.65 1.97
CA ALA A 448 1.73 9.27 0.56
C ALA A 448 0.41 8.53 0.28
N LEU A 449 0.01 7.61 1.17
CA LEU A 449 -1.28 6.91 1.07
C LEU A 449 -2.47 7.85 1.27
N MET A 450 -2.35 8.79 2.22
CA MET A 450 -3.34 9.86 2.40
C MET A 450 -3.45 10.72 1.14
N TYR A 451 -2.33 11.08 0.52
CA TYR A 451 -2.33 11.82 -0.74
C TYR A 451 -3.01 11.04 -1.87
N ALA A 452 -2.73 9.73 -2.00
CA ALA A 452 -3.41 8.87 -2.99
C ALA A 452 -4.93 8.92 -2.80
N ALA A 453 -5.41 8.81 -1.56
CA ALA A 453 -6.83 8.89 -1.24
C ALA A 453 -7.45 10.27 -1.50
N LYS A 454 -6.66 11.36 -1.48
CA LYS A 454 -7.12 12.69 -1.87
C LYS A 454 -7.32 12.83 -3.39
N VAL A 455 -6.41 12.27 -4.20
CA VAL A 455 -6.37 12.52 -5.66
C VAL A 455 -7.06 11.45 -6.50
N VAL A 456 -7.55 10.37 -5.87
CA VAL A 456 -8.11 9.19 -6.54
C VAL A 456 -9.26 9.46 -7.53
N ARG A 457 -9.96 10.59 -7.40
CA ARG A 457 -11.00 11.01 -8.34
C ARG A 457 -10.48 11.30 -9.75
N THR A 458 -9.33 11.97 -9.85
CA THR A 458 -8.73 12.40 -11.13
C THR A 458 -7.21 12.31 -11.05
N PRO A 459 -6.64 11.10 -10.91
CA PRO A 459 -5.21 10.86 -10.72
C PRO A 459 -4.35 11.33 -11.90
N TYR A 460 -4.92 11.46 -13.11
CA TYR A 460 -4.17 11.95 -14.27
C TYR A 460 -4.18 13.49 -14.41
N GLN A 461 -4.86 14.21 -13.52
CA GLN A 461 -5.02 15.67 -13.61
C GLN A 461 -4.64 16.38 -12.31
N THR A 462 -5.27 16.01 -11.20
CA THR A 462 -5.11 16.68 -9.90
C THR A 462 -3.65 16.75 -9.42
N PRO A 463 -2.81 15.71 -9.60
CA PRO A 463 -1.43 15.74 -9.12
C PRO A 463 -0.53 16.77 -9.79
N ALA A 464 -0.94 17.34 -10.94
CA ALA A 464 -0.18 18.39 -11.61
C ALA A 464 -0.31 19.75 -10.90
N GLY A 465 -1.37 19.96 -10.12
CA GLY A 465 -1.62 21.25 -9.45
C GLY A 465 -1.02 21.37 -8.04
N PRO A 466 -1.19 22.56 -7.42
CA PRO A 466 -0.55 22.91 -6.16
C PRO A 466 -1.26 22.32 -4.95
N GLU A 467 -0.48 21.94 -3.94
CA GLU A 467 -1.01 21.40 -2.68
C GLU A 467 -1.21 22.51 -1.64
N ILE A 468 -2.30 22.42 -0.86
CA ILE A 468 -2.46 23.25 0.33
C ILE A 468 -1.67 22.62 1.49
N THR A 469 -0.56 23.24 1.89
CA THR A 469 0.34 22.72 2.93
C THR A 469 0.06 23.26 4.32
N ALA A 470 -0.66 24.37 4.41
CA ALA A 470 -1.10 24.95 5.66
C ALA A 470 -2.50 25.55 5.45
N LEU A 471 -3.43 25.25 6.35
CA LEU A 471 -4.79 25.77 6.34
C LEU A 471 -5.18 26.18 7.75
N LYS A 472 -5.50 27.47 7.94
CA LYS A 472 -5.85 28.03 9.25
C LYS A 472 -7.12 28.87 9.17
N LEU A 473 -8.04 28.59 10.08
CA LEU A 473 -9.18 29.45 10.38
C LEU A 473 -8.87 30.27 11.65
N ASN A 474 -9.12 31.58 11.62
CA ASN A 474 -8.89 32.44 12.79
C ASN A 474 -9.91 32.16 13.92
N ASN A 475 -9.79 32.89 15.03
CA ASN A 475 -10.72 32.84 16.16
C ASN A 475 -10.93 31.45 16.78
N LYS A 476 -9.98 30.52 16.58
CA LYS A 476 -10.12 29.11 16.95
C LYS A 476 -11.40 28.48 16.39
N ALA A 477 -11.86 28.94 15.23
CA ALA A 477 -13.12 28.52 14.63
C ALA A 477 -13.15 27.01 14.32
N ALA A 478 -12.00 26.39 14.05
CA ALA A 478 -11.89 24.96 13.80
C ALA A 478 -11.98 24.07 15.05
N THR A 479 -11.77 24.62 16.25
CA THR A 479 -11.66 23.82 17.50
C THR A 479 -12.64 24.25 18.58
N VAL A 480 -12.78 25.55 18.84
CA VAL A 480 -13.69 26.11 19.85
C VAL A 480 -15.00 26.58 19.23
N GLY A 481 -14.95 27.03 17.97
CA GLY A 481 -16.09 27.56 17.25
C GLY A 481 -16.43 29.02 17.54
N VAL A 482 -17.17 29.61 16.62
CA VAL A 482 -17.59 31.02 16.61
C VAL A 482 -19.11 31.12 16.61
N THR A 483 -19.66 32.22 17.13
CA THR A 483 -21.09 32.47 17.05
C THR A 483 -21.50 32.76 15.60
N ALA A 484 -22.65 32.23 15.19
CA ALA A 484 -23.20 32.50 13.86
C ALA A 484 -23.24 34.01 13.57
N GLY A 485 -22.84 34.38 12.36
CA GLY A 485 -22.65 35.79 11.94
C GLY A 485 -21.27 36.39 12.25
N THR A 486 -20.41 35.72 13.02
CA THR A 486 -19.00 36.13 13.19
C THR A 486 -18.19 35.77 11.94
N PRO A 487 -17.65 36.73 11.17
CA PRO A 487 -16.84 36.40 10.01
C PRO A 487 -15.56 35.65 10.40
N VAL A 488 -15.22 34.60 9.64
CA VAL A 488 -14.01 33.78 9.87
C VAL A 488 -13.05 33.97 8.72
N THR A 489 -11.82 34.39 9.03
CA THR A 489 -10.76 34.50 8.03
C THR A 489 -10.09 33.15 7.83
N ILE A 490 -9.98 32.74 6.57
CA ILE A 490 -9.24 31.57 6.12
C ILE A 490 -7.89 32.01 5.53
N ASN A 491 -6.81 31.34 5.95
CA ASN A 491 -5.48 31.50 5.37
C ASN A 491 -5.00 30.13 4.90
N ALA A 492 -4.63 30.01 3.63
CA ALA A 492 -4.15 28.78 3.03
C ALA A 492 -2.83 29.01 2.29
N THR A 493 -1.82 28.18 2.55
CA THR A 493 -0.56 28.19 1.80
C THR A 493 -0.63 27.15 0.69
N ALA A 494 -0.62 27.59 -0.56
CA ALA A 494 -0.55 26.75 -1.75
C ALA A 494 0.90 26.61 -2.22
N VAL A 495 1.35 25.40 -2.52
CA VAL A 495 2.74 25.09 -2.92
C VAL A 495 2.74 24.18 -4.14
N ASP A 496 3.41 24.62 -5.21
CA ASP A 496 3.48 23.90 -6.48
C ASP A 496 4.81 23.15 -6.70
N THR A 497 5.72 23.18 -5.72
CA THR A 497 7.07 22.59 -5.84
C THR A 497 7.21 21.22 -5.19
N ARG A 498 6.12 20.62 -4.70
CA ARG A 498 6.12 19.37 -3.91
C ARG A 498 6.26 18.10 -4.75
N PHE A 499 7.30 18.04 -5.57
CA PHE A 499 7.64 16.88 -6.39
C PHE A 499 9.03 16.36 -6.01
N SER A 500 9.22 15.04 -6.07
CA SER A 500 10.56 14.47 -5.95
C SER A 500 11.43 14.90 -7.13
N THR A 501 12.60 15.43 -6.82
CA THR A 501 13.66 15.78 -7.79
C THR A 501 14.64 14.63 -8.04
N ARG A 502 14.39 13.45 -7.45
CA ARG A 502 15.18 12.25 -7.72
C ARG A 502 14.86 11.75 -9.13
N LYS A 503 15.88 11.44 -9.94
CA LYS A 503 15.73 10.94 -11.32
C LYS A 503 14.97 11.89 -12.26
N GLY A 504 15.11 13.20 -12.08
CA GLY A 504 14.52 14.24 -12.96
C GLY A 504 13.72 15.29 -12.18
N THR A 505 13.01 16.15 -12.90
CA THR A 505 12.24 17.28 -12.33
C THR A 505 10.85 17.35 -12.92
N GLU A 506 9.90 17.93 -12.18
CA GLU A 506 8.61 18.35 -12.71
C GLU A 506 8.60 19.85 -12.92
N PRO A 507 7.91 20.37 -13.95
CA PRO A 507 7.70 21.80 -14.07
C PRO A 507 6.84 22.26 -12.89
N SER A 508 7.30 23.30 -12.19
CA SER A 508 6.48 24.06 -11.23
C SER A 508 6.07 25.39 -11.84
N GLN A 509 4.91 25.88 -11.46
CA GLN A 509 4.30 27.10 -11.95
C GLN A 509 4.03 28.05 -10.77
N ALA A 510 3.92 29.35 -11.08
CA ALA A 510 3.33 30.27 -10.12
C ALA A 510 1.90 29.82 -9.79
N ILE A 511 1.49 30.01 -8.55
CA ILE A 511 0.07 29.93 -8.19
C ILE A 511 -0.65 31.02 -8.99
N ALA A 512 -1.87 30.75 -9.42
CA ALA A 512 -2.70 31.69 -10.20
C ALA A 512 -4.05 31.97 -9.53
N ALA A 513 -4.56 31.03 -8.72
CA ALA A 513 -5.77 31.23 -7.93
C ALA A 513 -5.81 30.34 -6.69
N GLY A 514 -6.61 30.75 -5.71
CA GLY A 514 -7.07 29.89 -4.62
C GLY A 514 -8.58 30.03 -4.47
N GLU A 515 -9.25 28.97 -4.06
CA GLU A 515 -10.68 29.02 -3.76
C GLU A 515 -11.02 28.11 -2.57
N PHE A 516 -12.12 28.45 -1.90
CA PHE A 516 -12.69 27.62 -0.85
C PHE A 516 -14.19 27.38 -1.05
N TYR A 517 -14.69 26.35 -0.38
CA TYR A 517 -16.10 25.94 -0.36
C TYR A 517 -16.51 25.63 1.08
N VAL A 518 -17.79 25.83 1.39
CA VAL A 518 -18.39 25.45 2.68
C VAL A 518 -19.42 24.35 2.43
N ASP A 519 -19.25 23.23 3.15
CA ASP A 519 -20.05 21.99 3.16
C ASP A 519 -20.13 21.20 1.85
N THR A 520 -20.22 21.86 0.70
CA THR A 520 -20.32 21.21 -0.61
C THR A 520 -18.97 21.27 -1.33
N PRO A 521 -18.24 20.14 -1.52
CA PRO A 521 -16.93 20.15 -2.16
C PRO A 521 -17.02 20.43 -3.67
N PRO A 522 -15.91 20.84 -4.32
CA PRO A 522 -15.89 21.37 -5.69
C PRO A 522 -16.46 20.46 -6.79
N TRP A 523 -16.53 19.15 -6.55
CA TRP A 523 -17.03 18.17 -7.52
C TRP A 523 -18.52 17.82 -7.32
N MET A 524 -19.16 18.32 -6.27
CA MET A 524 -20.57 18.03 -5.98
C MET A 524 -21.50 19.08 -6.62
N PRO A 525 -22.70 18.69 -7.07
CA PRO A 525 -23.71 19.63 -7.56
C PRO A 525 -24.05 20.68 -6.50
N GLY A 526 -24.17 21.95 -6.90
CA GLY A 526 -24.46 23.06 -5.99
C GLY A 526 -23.25 23.63 -5.25
N ALA A 527 -22.03 23.12 -5.51
CA ALA A 527 -20.80 23.71 -4.97
C ALA A 527 -20.65 25.16 -5.43
N THR A 528 -20.48 26.08 -4.48
CA THR A 528 -20.26 27.50 -4.77
C THR A 528 -18.85 27.89 -4.39
N ALA A 529 -18.00 28.14 -5.39
CA ALA A 529 -16.62 28.55 -5.19
C ALA A 529 -16.55 29.96 -4.62
N GLN A 530 -15.76 30.14 -3.56
CA GLN A 530 -15.41 31.45 -3.02
C GLN A 530 -13.96 31.74 -3.35
N ALA A 531 -13.72 32.74 -4.19
CA ALA A 531 -12.39 33.13 -4.60
C ALA A 531 -11.58 33.65 -3.39
N MET A 532 -10.32 33.25 -3.32
CA MET A 532 -9.35 33.75 -2.36
C MET A 532 -8.46 34.80 -3.02
N THR A 533 -7.93 35.70 -2.21
CA THR A 533 -7.03 36.78 -2.64
C THR A 533 -5.60 36.48 -2.18
N PRO A 534 -4.57 36.83 -2.96
CA PRO A 534 -3.18 36.69 -2.54
C PRO A 534 -2.90 37.60 -1.35
N ASN A 535 -2.12 37.11 -0.38
CA ASN A 535 -1.79 37.85 0.84
C ASN A 535 -0.95 39.10 0.58
N ASP A 536 -0.08 39.07 -0.43
CA ASP A 536 0.84 40.13 -0.80
C ASP A 536 0.34 40.99 -2.00
N GLY A 537 -0.87 40.71 -2.48
CA GLY A 537 -1.52 41.45 -3.56
C GLY A 537 -1.40 40.82 -4.95
N SER A 538 -0.60 39.77 -5.16
CA SER A 538 -0.53 39.09 -6.46
C SER A 538 -0.17 37.62 -6.33
N PHE A 539 -0.85 36.73 -7.07
CA PHE A 539 -0.38 35.36 -7.25
C PHE A 539 0.73 35.35 -8.32
N ASN A 540 1.99 35.27 -7.90
CA ASN A 540 3.15 35.36 -8.81
C ASN A 540 4.31 34.41 -8.45
N ALA A 541 4.24 33.68 -7.34
CA ALA A 541 5.24 32.75 -6.88
C ALA A 541 4.75 31.30 -6.90
N THR A 542 5.67 30.33 -6.89
CA THR A 542 5.37 28.88 -6.79
C THR A 542 4.90 28.47 -5.40
N THR A 543 4.87 29.40 -4.45
CA THR A 543 4.32 29.26 -3.11
C THR A 543 3.62 30.56 -2.75
N GLU A 544 2.33 30.49 -2.47
CA GLU A 544 1.52 31.66 -2.18
C GLU A 544 0.63 31.44 -0.96
N VAL A 545 0.39 32.51 -0.21
CA VAL A 545 -0.63 32.50 0.85
C VAL A 545 -1.90 33.15 0.29
N ALA A 546 -2.95 32.36 0.16
CA ALA A 546 -4.27 32.82 -0.21
C ALA A 546 -5.11 33.11 1.04
N LYS A 547 -5.90 34.19 1.00
CA LYS A 547 -6.79 34.67 2.06
C LYS A 547 -8.23 34.74 1.58
N GLY A 548 -9.15 34.38 2.46
CA GLY A 548 -10.60 34.53 2.23
C GLY A 548 -11.33 34.82 3.53
N THR A 549 -12.62 35.16 3.41
CA THR A 549 -13.50 35.37 4.56
C THR A 549 -14.76 34.54 4.38
N ILE A 550 -15.04 33.66 5.34
CA ILE A 550 -16.26 32.88 5.43
C ILE A 550 -17.31 33.73 6.12
N ASN A 551 -18.41 34.02 5.42
CA ASN A 551 -19.60 34.56 6.06
C ASN A 551 -20.34 33.43 6.78
N THR A 552 -20.40 33.50 8.10
CA THR A 552 -21.08 32.49 8.93
C THR A 552 -22.54 32.83 9.19
N THR A 553 -23.04 33.93 8.64
CA THR A 553 -24.47 34.29 8.73
C THR A 553 -25.30 33.23 8.03
N GLY A 554 -26.28 32.66 8.74
CA GLY A 554 -27.17 31.63 8.19
C GLY A 554 -26.60 30.20 8.19
N LEU A 555 -25.35 29.99 8.62
CA LEU A 555 -24.87 28.64 8.91
C LEU A 555 -25.53 28.11 10.19
N SER A 556 -25.94 26.85 10.16
CA SER A 556 -26.53 26.16 11.30
C SER A 556 -25.52 25.99 12.44
N VAL A 557 -26.00 25.88 13.68
CA VAL A 557 -25.16 25.46 14.80
C VAL A 557 -24.64 24.05 14.55
N GLY A 558 -23.33 23.83 14.69
CA GLY A 558 -22.71 22.54 14.44
C GLY A 558 -21.36 22.63 13.73
N LYS A 559 -20.93 21.48 13.19
CA LYS A 559 -19.67 21.33 12.46
C LYS A 559 -19.94 21.41 10.96
N HIS A 560 -19.24 22.32 10.32
CA HIS A 560 -19.21 22.54 8.87
C HIS A 560 -17.86 22.11 8.31
N MET A 561 -17.83 21.77 7.02
CA MET A 561 -16.60 21.41 6.32
C MET A 561 -16.15 22.58 5.44
N VAL A 562 -14.88 22.98 5.54
CA VAL A 562 -14.28 23.97 4.66
C VAL A 562 -13.27 23.29 3.76
N PHE A 563 -13.54 23.28 2.45
CA PHE A 563 -12.65 22.72 1.44
C PHE A 563 -11.83 23.82 0.79
N VAL A 564 -10.55 23.58 0.53
CA VAL A 564 -9.66 24.56 -0.11
C VAL A 564 -8.80 23.87 -1.16
N ARG A 565 -8.61 24.53 -2.30
CA ARG A 565 -7.65 24.12 -3.32
C ARG A 565 -7.00 25.32 -4.02
N GLY A 566 -5.81 25.10 -4.57
CA GLY A 566 -5.10 26.08 -5.39
C GLY A 566 -5.13 25.70 -6.87
N LYS A 567 -4.94 26.70 -7.73
CA LYS A 567 -4.73 26.55 -9.16
C LYS A 567 -3.39 27.15 -9.54
N ASP A 568 -2.62 26.46 -10.36
CA ASP A 568 -1.39 27.01 -10.93
C ASP A 568 -1.61 27.83 -12.21
N ALA A 569 -0.55 28.45 -12.73
CA ALA A 569 -0.55 29.24 -13.95
C ALA A 569 -0.71 28.43 -15.25
N ALA A 570 -0.47 27.10 -15.21
CA ALA A 570 -0.79 26.20 -16.33
C ALA A 570 -2.29 25.81 -16.35
N GLY A 571 -3.00 26.13 -15.28
CA GLY A 571 -4.43 25.93 -15.13
C GLY A 571 -4.81 24.65 -14.39
N ASN A 572 -3.87 23.95 -13.77
CA ASN A 572 -4.16 22.72 -13.05
C ASN A 572 -4.66 23.05 -11.64
N TRP A 573 -5.79 22.46 -11.27
CA TRP A 573 -6.28 22.48 -9.90
C TRP A 573 -5.63 21.35 -9.11
N GLY A 574 -5.06 21.69 -7.96
CA GLY A 574 -4.47 20.71 -7.05
C GLY A 574 -5.49 20.03 -6.14
N PRO A 575 -5.01 19.12 -5.27
CA PRO A 575 -5.87 18.38 -4.36
C PRO A 575 -6.57 19.29 -3.36
N VAL A 576 -7.79 18.89 -2.99
CA VAL A 576 -8.51 19.54 -1.89
C VAL A 576 -7.86 19.17 -0.56
N SER A 577 -7.71 20.18 0.30
CA SER A 577 -7.48 20.00 1.73
C SER A 577 -8.63 20.60 2.51
N ALA A 578 -8.93 20.06 3.68
CA ALA A 578 -10.09 20.48 4.45
C ALA A 578 -9.75 20.94 5.87
N SER A 579 -10.66 21.73 6.44
CA SER A 579 -10.68 22.08 7.86
C SER A 579 -12.12 22.09 8.35
N PHE A 580 -12.33 21.77 9.63
CA PHE A 580 -13.63 21.99 10.24
C PHE A 580 -13.86 23.47 10.55
N LEU A 581 -15.11 23.90 10.47
CA LEU A 581 -15.61 25.17 10.99
C LEU A 581 -16.73 24.86 11.98
N ILE A 582 -16.60 25.32 13.23
CA ILE A 582 -17.61 25.07 14.27
C ILE A 582 -18.41 26.36 14.49
N ILE A 583 -19.73 26.26 14.37
CA ILE A 583 -20.70 27.31 14.69
C ILE A 583 -21.40 26.96 16.00
N LYS A 584 -21.49 27.91 16.93
CA LYS A 584 -22.11 27.74 18.26
C LYS A 584 -23.23 28.72 18.54
#